data_AF-A0A7X8ICG6-F1
#
_entry.id   AF-A0A7X8ICG6-F1
#
_cell.length_a   1.000
_cell.length_b   1.000
_cell.length_c   1.000
_cell.angle_alpha   90.00
_cell.angle_beta   90.00
_cell.angle_gamma   90.00
#
_symmetry.space_group_name_H-M   'P 1'
#
loop_
_entity.id
_entity.type
_entity.pdbx_description
1 polymer ?
#
loop_
_entity_poly.entity_id
_entity_poly.type
_entity_poly.pdbx_seq_one_letter_code
_entity_poly.pdbx_strand_id
1 'polypeptide(L)'
;MYKLLLFGGTSEGRRLMEYFSALLVQMHICVATEYGEKLLKEYPNCTVFQGRLNQQEMLGKIIQENYDYVLDATHPYATEVTSNIKEACRLADKPYFRILREERECRSVEYVDSVEDAVEYLQNTTGTIFISTGSKELKKFT
;
A
#
# COMPACT_ATOMS: atom_id res chain seq x y z
N MET A 1 -16.84 -7.13 18.95
CA MET A 1 -16.82 -6.53 17.59
C MET A 1 -15.38 -6.51 17.15
N TYR A 2 -15.06 -7.07 15.97
CA TYR A 2 -13.67 -7.10 15.51
C TYR A 2 -13.17 -5.72 15.12
N LYS A 3 -11.89 -5.45 15.38
CA LYS A 3 -11.19 -4.22 15.05
C LYS A 3 -10.03 -4.50 14.10
N LEU A 4 -10.08 -3.89 12.92
CA LEU A 4 -9.15 -4.13 11.82
C LEU A 4 -8.28 -2.90 11.59
N LEU A 5 -6.99 -3.12 11.36
CA LEU A 5 -6.08 -2.09 10.85
C LEU A 5 -5.71 -2.40 9.41
N LEU A 6 -5.99 -1.49 8.49
CA LEU A 6 -5.68 -1.61 7.07
C LEU A 6 -4.61 -0.58 6.68
N PHE A 7 -3.46 -1.05 6.21
CA PHE A 7 -2.50 -0.18 5.52
C PHE A 7 -2.86 -0.11 4.04
N GLY A 8 -3.26 1.07 3.58
CA GLY A 8 -3.78 1.31 2.23
C GLY A 8 -2.79 2.00 1.29
N GLY A 9 -3.34 2.60 0.23
CA GLY A 9 -2.56 3.24 -0.85
C GLY A 9 -2.72 2.58 -2.21
N THR A 10 -3.59 1.57 -2.31
CA THR A 10 -3.97 0.89 -3.56
C THR A 10 -5.48 0.91 -3.75
N SER A 11 -5.92 0.51 -4.94
CA SER A 11 -7.35 0.30 -5.20
C SER A 11 -7.93 -0.83 -4.36
N GLU A 12 -7.14 -1.86 -4.07
CA GLU A 12 -7.50 -2.99 -3.20
C GLU A 12 -7.83 -2.51 -1.78
N GLY A 13 -6.97 -1.67 -1.19
CA GLY A 13 -7.23 -1.10 0.14
C GLY A 13 -8.53 -0.30 0.19
N ARG A 14 -8.79 0.55 -0.81
CA ARG A 14 -10.04 1.31 -0.89
C ARG A 14 -11.27 0.40 -0.99
N ARG A 15 -11.21 -0.64 -1.82
CA ARG A 15 -12.30 -1.61 -1.99
C ARG A 15 -12.56 -2.43 -0.73
N LEU A 16 -11.50 -2.79 0.00
CA LEU A 16 -11.63 -3.48 1.28
C LEU A 16 -12.33 -2.59 2.31
N MET A 17 -11.94 -1.32 2.42
CA MET A 17 -12.60 -0.37 3.31
C MET A 17 -14.10 -0.25 3.00
N GLU A 18 -14.47 -0.11 1.71
CA GLU A 18 -15.88 -0.06 1.28
C GLU A 18 -16.62 -1.38 1.52
N TYR A 19 -15.95 -2.52 1.44
CA TYR A 19 -16.55 -3.81 1.77
C TYR A 19 -16.82 -3.96 3.27
N PHE A 20 -15.84 -3.61 4.11
CA PHE A 20 -15.95 -3.73 5.56
C PHE A 20 -16.84 -2.66 6.19
N SER A 21 -17.08 -1.53 5.51
CA SER A 21 -18.01 -0.50 6.00
C SER A 21 -19.46 -1.00 6.10
N ALA A 22 -19.81 -2.04 5.34
CA ALA A 22 -21.12 -2.68 5.39
C ALA A 22 -21.25 -3.80 6.45
N LEU A 23 -20.18 -4.09 7.19
CA LEU A 23 -20.11 -5.20 8.16
C LEU A 23 -20.02 -4.68 9.60
N LEU A 24 -20.34 -5.54 10.57
CA LEU A 24 -20.24 -5.24 12.00
C LEU A 24 -18.78 -5.36 12.51
N VAL A 25 -17.90 -4.53 11.94
CA VAL A 25 -16.49 -4.40 12.31
C VAL A 25 -16.10 -2.93 12.43
N GLN A 26 -15.11 -2.62 13.25
CA GLN A 26 -14.46 -1.30 13.25
C GLN A 26 -13.20 -1.38 12.39
N MET A 27 -13.04 -0.43 11.46
CA MET A 27 -11.90 -0.41 10.56
C MET A 27 -11.13 0.90 10.69
N HIS A 28 -9.82 0.80 10.91
CA HIS A 28 -8.91 1.93 10.80
C HIS A 28 -8.07 1.75 9.54
N ILE A 29 -7.95 2.78 8.72
CA ILE A 29 -7.12 2.75 7.51
C ILE A 29 -6.01 3.79 7.60
N CYS A 30 -4.78 3.38 7.30
CA CYS A 30 -3.62 4.26 7.22
C CYS A 30 -3.25 4.51 5.75
N VAL A 31 -3.14 5.78 5.36
CA VAL A 31 -2.71 6.20 4.02
C VAL A 31 -1.54 7.18 4.12
N ALA A 32 -0.54 7.00 3.26
CA ALA A 32 0.70 7.76 3.33
C ALA A 32 0.58 9.22 2.87
N THR A 33 -0.43 9.56 2.07
CA THR A 33 -0.56 10.86 1.40
C THR A 33 -1.97 11.42 1.53
N GLU A 34 -2.07 12.75 1.48
CA GLU A 34 -3.35 13.48 1.44
C GLU A 34 -4.19 13.08 0.21
N TYR A 35 -3.54 12.84 -0.94
CA TYR A 35 -4.24 12.34 -2.13
C TYR A 35 -4.89 10.98 -1.87
N GLY A 36 -4.19 10.07 -1.19
CA GLY A 36 -4.73 8.77 -0.82
C GLY A 36 -5.96 8.89 0.10
N GLU A 37 -5.94 9.82 1.04
CA GLU A 37 -7.08 10.13 1.92
C GLU A 37 -8.27 10.66 1.14
N LYS A 38 -8.08 11.63 0.23
CA LYS A 38 -9.16 12.22 -0.58
C LYS A 38 -9.88 11.22 -1.48
N LEU A 39 -9.28 10.08 -1.78
CA LEU A 39 -9.90 9.00 -2.55
C LEU A 39 -10.82 8.10 -1.72
N LEU A 40 -10.78 8.21 -0.39
CA LEU A 40 -11.58 7.42 0.53
C LEU A 40 -12.90 8.13 0.81
N LYS A 41 -13.97 7.33 0.92
CA LYS A 41 -15.27 7.79 1.41
C LYS A 41 -15.30 7.67 2.93
N GLU A 42 -16.06 8.54 3.57
CA GLU A 42 -16.31 8.44 5.00
C GLU A 42 -17.39 7.39 5.29
N TYR A 43 -17.17 6.58 6.31
CA TYR A 43 -18.13 5.61 6.81
C TYR A 43 -18.16 5.65 8.34
N PRO A 44 -19.32 5.46 9.00
CA PRO A 44 -19.43 5.57 10.46
C PRO A 44 -18.51 4.63 11.25
N ASN A 45 -18.20 3.45 10.69
CA ASN A 45 -17.35 2.44 11.31
C ASN A 45 -15.91 2.45 10.77
N CYS A 46 -15.54 3.47 9.97
CA CYS A 46 -14.20 3.60 9.43
C CYS A 46 -13.51 4.89 9.91
N THR A 47 -12.26 4.78 10.34
CA THR A 47 -11.42 5.94 10.72
C THR A 47 -10.21 5.99 9.80
N VAL A 48 -9.98 7.15 9.19
CA VAL A 48 -8.83 7.38 8.30
C VAL A 48 -7.70 8.05 9.08
N PHE A 49 -6.49 7.53 8.93
CA PHE A 49 -5.26 8.13 9.42
C PHE A 49 -4.37 8.48 8.24
N GLN A 50 -4.12 9.77 8.06
CA GLN A 50 -3.19 10.28 7.06
C GLN A 50 -1.81 10.47 7.68
N GLY A 51 -0.78 10.08 6.93
CA GLY A 51 0.62 10.29 7.30
C GLY A 51 1.48 9.05 7.11
N ARG A 52 2.79 9.25 7.02
CA ARG A 52 3.76 8.16 7.03
C ARG A 52 3.99 7.73 8.47
N LEU A 53 4.07 6.42 8.67
CA LEU A 53 4.44 5.82 9.95
C LEU A 53 5.76 5.08 9.75
N ASN A 54 6.65 5.17 10.72
CA ASN A 54 7.78 4.27 10.85
C ASN A 54 7.36 2.98 11.58
N GLN A 55 8.24 1.99 11.64
CA GLN A 55 7.96 0.69 12.28
C GLN A 55 7.52 0.82 13.75
N GLN A 56 8.14 1.70 14.54
CA GLN A 56 7.81 1.86 15.96
C GLN A 56 6.45 2.51 16.14
N GLU A 57 6.09 3.48 15.29
CA GLU A 57 4.76 4.09 15.29
C GLU A 57 3.69 3.09 14.88
N MET A 58 3.95 2.24 13.88
CA MET A 58 3.06 1.15 13.50
C MET A 58 2.85 0.17 14.66
N LEU A 59 3.93 -0.27 15.31
CA LEU A 59 3.88 -1.16 16.48
C LEU A 59 3.07 -0.54 17.63
N GLY A 60 3.39 0.70 17.98
CA GLY A 60 2.68 1.44 19.03
C GLY A 60 1.18 1.53 18.74
N LYS A 61 0.81 1.85 17.50
CA LYS A 61 -0.58 1.91 17.08
C LYS A 61 -1.26 0.54 17.14
N ILE A 62 -0.57 -0.52 16.72
CA ILE A 62 -1.11 -1.88 16.75
C ILE A 62 -1.45 -2.32 18.18
N ILE A 63 -0.55 -2.02 19.12
CA ILE A 63 -0.69 -2.40 20.53
C ILE A 63 -1.73 -1.51 21.24
N GLN A 64 -1.61 -0.19 21.13
CA GLN A 64 -2.46 0.77 21.85
C GLN A 64 -3.94 0.60 21.54
N GLU A 65 -4.25 0.38 20.26
CA GLU A 65 -5.63 0.23 19.79
C GLU A 65 -6.13 -1.21 19.86
N ASN A 66 -5.24 -2.16 20.22
CA ASN A 66 -5.46 -3.59 20.33
C ASN A 66 -6.27 -4.19 19.15
N TYR A 67 -5.76 -4.04 17.93
CA TYR A 67 -6.42 -4.62 16.75
C TYR A 67 -6.42 -6.15 16.81
N ASP A 68 -7.46 -6.75 16.23
CA ASP A 68 -7.56 -8.20 16.08
C ASP A 68 -6.80 -8.69 14.84
N TYR A 69 -6.79 -7.89 13.77
CA TYR A 69 -6.18 -8.25 12.50
C TYR A 69 -5.54 -7.04 11.82
N VAL A 70 -4.38 -7.27 11.18
CA VAL A 70 -3.70 -6.27 10.35
C VAL A 70 -3.75 -6.72 8.89
N LEU A 71 -4.30 -5.86 8.05
CA LEU A 71 -4.41 -6.02 6.61
C LEU A 71 -3.43 -5.07 5.93
N ASP A 72 -2.63 -5.60 5.02
CA ASP A 72 -1.65 -4.83 4.28
C ASP A 72 -1.99 -4.86 2.79
N ALA A 73 -2.61 -3.77 2.33
CA ALA A 73 -2.93 -3.51 0.93
C ALA A 73 -2.09 -2.34 0.40
N THR A 74 -0.86 -2.18 0.89
CA THR A 74 0.09 -1.21 0.34
C THR A 74 0.57 -1.64 -1.05
N HIS A 75 1.15 -0.72 -1.82
CA HIS A 75 1.62 -1.02 -3.18
C HIS A 75 2.63 -2.20 -3.18
N PRO A 76 2.64 -3.09 -4.19
CA PRO A 76 3.63 -4.19 -4.26
C PRO A 76 5.08 -3.70 -4.17
N TYR A 77 5.39 -2.56 -4.78
CA TYR A 77 6.71 -1.91 -4.70
C TYR A 77 6.99 -1.14 -3.40
N ALA A 78 6.06 -1.10 -2.43
CA ALA A 78 6.28 -0.46 -1.12
C ALA A 78 6.97 -1.42 -0.13
N THR A 79 8.18 -1.87 -0.49
CA THR A 79 8.92 -2.93 0.21
C THR A 79 9.25 -2.56 1.66
N GLU A 80 9.75 -1.35 1.90
CA GLU A 80 10.09 -0.85 3.24
C GLU A 80 8.86 -0.83 4.16
N VAL A 81 7.75 -0.26 3.68
CA VAL A 81 6.49 -0.18 4.44
C VAL A 81 5.97 -1.59 4.76
N THR A 82 5.98 -2.48 3.77
CA THR A 82 5.57 -3.89 3.94
C THR A 82 6.41 -4.58 5.01
N SER A 83 7.74 -4.39 4.99
CA SER A 83 8.66 -4.93 5.99
C SER A 83 8.35 -4.40 7.40
N ASN A 84 8.13 -3.09 7.51
CA ASN A 84 7.80 -2.44 8.78
C ASN A 84 6.49 -2.96 9.38
N ILE A 85 5.45 -3.13 8.56
CA ILE A 85 4.15 -3.67 9.01
C ILE A 85 4.34 -5.10 9.51
N LYS A 86 5.03 -5.94 8.73
CA LYS A 86 5.24 -7.34 9.06
C LYS A 86 5.99 -7.51 10.38
N GLU A 87 7.03 -6.73 10.59
CA GLU A 87 7.81 -6.76 11.83
C GLU A 87 7.01 -6.19 13.02
N ALA A 88 6.24 -5.12 12.81
CA ALA A 88 5.36 -4.58 13.85
C ALA A 88 4.28 -5.60 14.27
N CYS A 89 3.70 -6.34 13.33
CA CYS A 89 2.75 -7.41 13.64
C CYS A 89 3.41 -8.57 14.40
N ARG A 90 4.63 -8.96 14.00
CA ARG A 90 5.41 -10.00 14.68
C ARG A 90 5.72 -9.63 16.13
N LEU A 91 6.13 -8.38 16.37
CA LEU A 91 6.42 -7.88 17.72
C LEU A 91 5.17 -7.73 18.58
N ALA A 92 4.03 -7.40 17.98
CA ALA A 92 2.75 -7.27 18.67
C ALA A 92 1.99 -8.59 18.85
N ASP A 93 2.50 -9.70 18.31
CA ASP A 93 1.83 -11.00 18.22
C ASP A 93 0.42 -10.89 17.61
N LYS A 94 0.32 -10.21 16.46
CA LYS A 94 -0.95 -9.99 15.74
C LYS A 94 -0.97 -10.69 14.38
N PRO A 95 -2.11 -11.25 13.96
CA PRO A 95 -2.24 -11.82 12.62
C PRO A 95 -2.09 -10.75 11.53
N TYR A 96 -1.30 -11.09 10.52
CA TYR A 96 -0.96 -10.25 9.38
C TYR A 96 -1.45 -10.88 8.08
N PHE A 97 -2.17 -10.11 7.27
CA PHE A 97 -2.64 -10.52 5.95
C PHE A 97 -2.15 -9.56 4.88
N ARG A 98 -1.30 -10.06 3.97
CA ARG A 98 -0.89 -9.33 2.77
C ARG A 98 -1.96 -9.49 1.69
N ILE A 99 -2.50 -8.37 1.23
CA ILE A 99 -3.52 -8.33 0.18
C ILE A 99 -2.88 -7.86 -1.11
N LEU A 100 -2.65 -8.80 -2.01
CA LEU A 100 -2.08 -8.56 -3.33
C LEU A 100 -3.00 -9.11 -4.41
N ARG A 101 -3.04 -8.40 -5.53
CA ARG A 101 -3.61 -8.94 -6.77
C ARG A 101 -2.56 -9.86 -7.40
N GLU A 102 -3.02 -10.97 -7.97
CA GLU A 102 -2.16 -11.81 -8.79
C GLU A 102 -1.54 -11.01 -9.94
N GLU A 103 -0.25 -11.22 -10.16
CA GLU A 103 0.45 -10.72 -11.32
C GLU A 103 -0.10 -11.38 -12.58
N ARG A 104 -0.08 -10.64 -13.68
CA ARG A 104 -0.49 -11.15 -14.99
C ARG A 104 0.64 -10.95 -15.96
N GLU A 105 1.02 -12.04 -16.63
CA GLU A 105 1.88 -11.95 -17.78
C GLU A 105 1.14 -11.27 -18.93
N CYS A 106 1.82 -10.31 -19.56
CA CYS A 106 1.35 -9.62 -20.73
C CYS A 106 2.13 -10.15 -21.94
N ARG A 107 1.44 -10.25 -23.07
CA ARG A 107 2.11 -10.53 -24.34
C ARG A 107 2.60 -9.22 -24.95
N SER A 108 3.66 -9.30 -25.73
CA SER A 108 4.23 -8.14 -26.45
C SER A 108 4.67 -7.02 -25.52
N VAL A 109 5.28 -7.38 -24.38
CA VAL A 109 5.94 -6.45 -23.47
C VAL A 109 7.36 -6.94 -23.20
N GLU A 110 8.27 -5.99 -22.98
CA GLU A 110 9.61 -6.29 -22.48
C GLU A 110 9.61 -6.16 -20.96
N TYR A 111 10.12 -7.18 -20.29
CA TYR A 111 10.28 -7.20 -18.83
C TYR A 111 11.71 -6.82 -18.48
N VAL A 112 11.84 -5.95 -17.48
CA VAL A 112 13.11 -5.51 -16.91
C VAL A 112 12.99 -5.52 -15.40
N ASP A 113 14.10 -5.76 -14.69
CA ASP A 113 14.09 -6.00 -13.26
C ASP A 113 14.10 -4.72 -12.42
N SER A 114 14.46 -3.59 -13.04
CA SER A 114 14.57 -2.30 -12.36
C SER A 114 14.24 -1.10 -13.26
N VAL A 115 14.13 0.07 -12.63
CA VAL A 115 13.99 1.35 -13.36
C VAL A 115 15.27 1.65 -14.13
N GLU A 116 16.43 1.30 -13.59
CA GLU A 116 17.73 1.44 -14.22
C GLU A 116 17.82 0.62 -15.51
N ASP A 117 17.39 -0.64 -15.48
CA ASP A 117 17.33 -1.50 -16.66
C ASP A 117 16.35 -0.95 -17.71
N ALA A 118 15.22 -0.37 -17.26
CA ALA A 118 14.28 0.31 -18.15
C ALA A 118 14.94 1.53 -18.83
N VAL A 119 15.73 2.30 -18.11
CA VAL A 119 16.46 3.46 -18.65
C VAL A 119 17.49 3.00 -19.68
N GLU A 120 18.28 1.97 -19.37
CA GLU A 120 19.27 1.39 -20.30
C GLU A 120 18.60 0.88 -21.59
N TYR A 121 17.48 0.16 -21.48
CA TYR A 121 16.69 -0.27 -22.64
C TYR A 121 16.24 0.91 -23.50
N LEU A 122 15.77 2.00 -22.85
CA LEU A 122 15.26 3.19 -23.54
C LEU A 122 16.36 4.02 -24.21
N GLN A 123 17.64 3.88 -23.83
CA GLN A 123 18.75 4.58 -24.52
C GLN A 123 18.82 4.23 -26.02
N ASN A 124 18.38 3.03 -26.38
CA ASN A 124 18.35 2.56 -27.76
C ASN A 124 16.96 2.68 -28.41
N THR A 125 16.00 3.35 -27.77
CA THR A 125 14.62 3.49 -28.22
C THR A 125 14.33 4.93 -28.67
N THR A 126 13.80 5.12 -29.88
CA THR A 126 13.42 6.44 -30.41
C THR A 126 11.92 6.65 -30.41
N GLY A 127 11.45 7.85 -30.04
CA GLY A 127 10.04 8.23 -30.11
C GLY A 127 9.58 9.03 -28.89
N THR A 128 8.26 9.25 -28.78
CA THR A 128 7.66 9.86 -27.59
C THR A 128 7.49 8.82 -26.50
N ILE A 129 8.24 8.96 -25.41
CA ILE A 129 8.20 8.04 -24.27
C ILE A 129 7.27 8.60 -23.19
N PHE A 130 6.24 7.84 -22.82
CA PHE A 130 5.35 8.17 -21.70
C PHE A 130 5.76 7.40 -20.44
N ILE A 131 6.30 8.12 -19.45
CA ILE A 131 6.74 7.54 -18.18
C ILE A 131 5.58 7.56 -17.18
N SER A 132 5.05 6.37 -16.88
CA SER A 132 3.94 6.16 -15.93
C SER A 132 4.38 5.58 -14.58
N THR A 133 5.66 5.70 -14.21
CA THR A 133 6.26 5.17 -12.97
C THR A 133 6.14 6.10 -11.76
N GLY A 134 5.50 7.27 -11.93
CA GLY A 134 5.33 8.28 -10.88
C GLY A 134 6.53 9.21 -10.72
N SER A 135 6.42 10.17 -9.79
CA SER A 135 7.41 11.26 -9.66
C SER A 135 8.69 10.87 -8.92
N LYS A 136 8.67 9.82 -8.09
CA LYS A 136 9.81 9.43 -7.24
C LYS A 136 11.05 9.06 -8.05
N GLU A 137 10.85 8.29 -9.12
CA GLU A 137 11.93 7.74 -9.94
C GLU A 137 12.15 8.55 -11.23
N LEU A 138 11.38 9.62 -11.45
CA LEU A 138 11.39 10.40 -12.69
C LEU A 138 12.77 10.94 -13.05
N LYS A 139 13.58 11.32 -12.04
CA LYS A 139 14.95 11.82 -12.22
C LYS A 139 15.87 10.82 -12.93
N LYS A 140 15.59 9.51 -12.86
CA LYS A 140 16.41 8.48 -13.52
C LYS A 140 16.22 8.48 -15.05
N PHE A 141 15.12 9.05 -15.54
CA PHE A 141 14.79 9.13 -16.97
C PHE A 141 15.26 10.44 -17.63
N THR A 142 15.99 11.30 -16.90
CA THR A 142 16.46 12.62 -17.33
C THR A 142 17.95 12.76 -17.14
#